data_AF-A0A1Y0VW06-F1
#
_entry.id   AF-A0A1Y0VW06-F1
#
_cell.length_a   1.000
_cell.length_b   1.000
_cell.length_c   1.000
_cell.angle_alpha   90.00
_cell.angle_beta   90.00
_cell.angle_gamma   90.00
#
_symmetry.space_group_name_H-M   'P 1'
#
loop_
_entity.id
_entity.type
_entity.pdbx_description
1 polymer ?
#
loop_
_entity_poly.entity_id
_entity_poly.type
_entity_poly.pdbx_seq_one_letter_code
_entity_poly.pdbx_strand_id
1 'polypeptide(L)'
;MIHIGRGNFEYENRHLDEVLDKVDTAIAKAENDADNAEKDRSAIDKNFYNDVRINTSSYSGMMDAAISIRQQQQLLSERENSWQHANKRLTTFKEMKKRPYFARIDFHEKGEKKDETIYIGLASFSDTADHFLIYDWRAPISSVYYDGKMGDVEYATPDGTQTVDLKLKRQFTIEDGKLISVYDTDETIGDQMLLNALGSQSDVKMKSIVSTIQREQNKIIRNTAADLLFVQGAAGSGKTAAILQRVAFLLYRYRGNLNAGQVIMFSPNQLFNDYVDQVLPELGEQNMIQMTYYQFTRRRIPNIDVENLQQRFDKKLTDAERKIEQFKGSLQFFKATTKYAKYLGTAGMRFRNIMFQGQPFATKEKLKTSIIHLILPIIWVTELKELGKP
;
A
#
# COMPACT_ATOMS: atom_id res chain seq x y z
N MET A 1 -19.80 23.34 -19.11
CA MET A 1 -19.70 22.08 -19.88
C MET A 1 -19.76 22.44 -21.34
N ILE A 2 -18.64 22.38 -22.05
CA ILE A 2 -18.65 22.46 -23.51
C ILE A 2 -18.74 21.00 -23.97
N HIS A 3 -19.88 20.59 -24.54
CA HIS A 3 -19.93 19.34 -25.28
C HIS A 3 -18.95 19.49 -26.43
N ILE A 4 -17.91 18.66 -26.44
CA ILE A 4 -16.81 18.85 -27.36
C ILE A 4 -17.34 18.64 -28.78
N GLY A 5 -16.88 19.45 -29.73
CA GLY A 5 -17.28 19.32 -31.13
C GLY A 5 -17.03 17.89 -31.64
N ARG A 6 -17.91 17.39 -32.51
CA ARG A 6 -17.89 16.01 -33.05
C ARG A 6 -16.51 15.55 -33.53
N GLY A 7 -15.72 16.45 -34.11
CA GLY A 7 -14.35 16.17 -34.57
C GLY A 7 -13.35 15.81 -33.46
N ASN A 8 -13.47 16.39 -32.26
CA ASN A 8 -12.60 16.04 -31.14
C ASN A 8 -12.97 14.67 -30.55
N PHE A 9 -14.27 14.32 -30.51
CA PHE A 9 -14.69 13.00 -30.07
C PHE A 9 -14.18 11.90 -31.04
N GLU A 10 -14.28 12.12 -32.35
CA GLU A 10 -13.74 11.19 -33.36
C GLU A 10 -12.22 11.06 -33.28
N TYR A 11 -11.49 12.15 -33.02
CA TYR A 11 -10.05 12.13 -32.78
C TYR A 11 -9.70 11.26 -31.57
N GLU A 12 -10.36 11.48 -30.43
CA GLU A 12 -10.08 10.72 -29.20
C GLU A 12 -10.49 9.25 -29.32
N ASN A 13 -11.54 8.95 -30.10
CA ASN A 13 -11.91 7.56 -30.36
C ASN A 13 -10.85 6.85 -31.21
N ARG A 14 -10.30 7.51 -32.23
CA ARG A 14 -9.19 6.94 -33.03
C ARG A 14 -7.94 6.72 -32.17
N HIS A 15 -7.60 7.68 -31.31
CA HIS A 15 -6.48 7.52 -30.39
C HIS A 15 -6.70 6.33 -29.44
N LEU A 16 -7.92 6.17 -28.92
CA LEU A 16 -8.28 5.02 -28.09
C LEU A 16 -8.08 3.70 -28.85
N ASP A 17 -8.56 3.61 -30.10
CA ASP A 17 -8.41 2.41 -30.93
C ASP A 17 -6.92 2.06 -31.15
N GLU A 18 -6.08 3.06 -31.47
CA GLU A 18 -4.63 2.87 -31.62
C GLU A 18 -3.94 2.38 -30.33
N VAL A 19 -4.37 2.88 -29.17
CA VAL A 19 -3.85 2.46 -27.86
C VAL A 19 -4.29 1.03 -27.57
N LEU A 20 -5.55 0.67 -27.84
CA LEU A 20 -6.08 -0.67 -27.58
C LEU A 20 -5.40 -1.74 -28.46
N ASP A 21 -5.10 -1.45 -29.72
CA ASP A 21 -4.36 -2.36 -30.61
C ASP A 21 -2.96 -2.68 -30.05
N LYS A 22 -2.27 -1.66 -29.51
CA LYS A 22 -0.96 -1.83 -28.88
C LYS A 22 -1.05 -2.58 -27.56
N VAL A 23 -2.07 -2.30 -26.75
CA VAL A 23 -2.34 -3.04 -25.50
C VAL A 23 -2.63 -4.50 -25.81
N ASP A 24 -3.40 -4.81 -26.85
CA ASP A 24 -3.69 -6.19 -27.27
C ASP A 24 -2.43 -6.96 -27.68
N THR A 25 -1.55 -6.31 -28.43
CA THR A 25 -0.23 -6.86 -28.75
C THR A 25 0.59 -7.12 -27.48
N ALA A 26 0.55 -6.21 -26.52
CA ALA A 26 1.25 -6.36 -25.23
C ALA A 26 0.63 -7.46 -24.35
N ILE A 27 -0.69 -7.65 -24.38
CA ILE A 27 -1.38 -8.76 -23.68
C ILE A 27 -0.93 -10.09 -24.26
N ALA A 28 -0.96 -10.27 -25.59
CA ALA A 28 -0.54 -11.52 -26.21
C ALA A 28 0.90 -11.90 -25.84
N LYS A 29 1.79 -10.91 -25.79
CA LYS A 29 3.17 -11.11 -25.32
C LYS A 29 3.22 -11.48 -23.84
N ALA A 30 2.49 -10.76 -22.99
CA ALA A 30 2.47 -11.01 -21.55
C ALA A 30 1.84 -12.37 -21.17
N GLU A 31 0.88 -12.86 -21.95
CA GLU A 31 0.31 -14.21 -21.80
C GLU A 31 1.37 -15.28 -22.04
N ASN A 32 2.11 -15.18 -23.16
CA ASN A 32 3.20 -16.09 -23.44
C ASN A 32 4.31 -16.03 -22.36
N ASP A 33 4.66 -14.83 -21.89
CA ASP A 33 5.67 -14.67 -20.83
C ASP A 33 5.20 -15.29 -19.50
N ALA A 34 3.93 -15.14 -19.15
CA ALA A 34 3.34 -15.74 -17.95
C ALA A 34 3.29 -17.27 -18.05
N ASP A 35 2.86 -17.82 -19.18
CA ASP A 35 2.82 -19.27 -19.44
C ASP A 35 4.22 -19.89 -19.36
N ASN A 36 5.23 -19.22 -19.91
CA ASN A 36 6.61 -19.69 -19.85
C ASN A 36 7.16 -19.64 -18.41
N ALA A 37 6.87 -18.57 -17.66
CA ALA A 37 7.25 -18.48 -16.26
C ALA A 37 6.58 -19.56 -15.39
N GLU A 38 5.32 -19.93 -15.69
CA GLU A 38 4.61 -21.00 -14.99
C GLU A 38 5.21 -22.37 -15.27
N LYS A 39 5.55 -22.65 -16.54
CA LYS A 39 6.25 -23.88 -16.93
C LYS A 39 7.60 -24.01 -16.23
N ASP A 40 8.39 -22.93 -16.20
CA ASP A 40 9.68 -22.87 -15.51
C ASP A 40 9.54 -23.16 -14.01
N ARG A 41 8.55 -22.52 -13.35
CA ARG A 41 8.25 -22.77 -11.94
C ARG A 41 7.89 -24.23 -11.68
N SER A 42 6.98 -24.79 -12.50
CA SER A 42 6.53 -26.19 -12.35
C SER A 42 7.67 -27.20 -12.58
N ALA A 43 8.60 -26.90 -13.48
CA ALA A 43 9.75 -27.76 -13.75
C ALA A 43 10.70 -27.85 -12.54
N ILE A 44 10.99 -26.73 -11.87
CA ILE A 44 11.85 -26.75 -10.67
C ILE A 44 11.16 -27.46 -9.50
N ASP A 45 9.87 -27.18 -9.28
CA ASP A 45 9.11 -27.82 -8.19
C ASP A 45 9.10 -29.36 -8.31
N LYS A 46 8.97 -29.89 -9.53
CA LYS A 46 9.06 -31.33 -9.80
C LYS A 46 10.45 -31.91 -9.56
N ASN A 47 11.50 -31.16 -9.86
CA ASN A 47 12.89 -31.62 -9.72
C ASN A 47 13.44 -31.48 -8.30
N PHE A 48 12.77 -30.73 -7.42
CA PHE A 48 13.18 -30.51 -6.03
C PHE A 48 13.49 -31.80 -5.27
N TYR A 49 12.64 -32.81 -5.39
CA TYR A 49 12.82 -34.11 -4.70
C TYR A 49 13.96 -34.95 -5.28
N ASN A 50 14.34 -34.74 -6.53
CA ASN A 50 15.41 -35.49 -7.18
C ASN A 50 16.79 -34.88 -6.89
N ASP A 51 16.86 -33.56 -6.70
CA ASP A 51 18.13 -32.83 -6.53
C ASP A 51 18.60 -32.74 -5.06
N VAL A 52 17.71 -32.95 -4.08
CA VAL A 52 18.05 -32.89 -2.66
C VAL A 52 18.36 -34.29 -2.12
N ARG A 53 19.65 -34.59 -1.92
CA ARG A 53 20.09 -35.80 -1.21
C ARG A 53 20.22 -35.52 0.29
N ILE A 54 19.27 -36.01 1.08
CA ILE A 54 19.29 -35.85 2.54
C ILE A 54 20.21 -36.93 3.15
N ASN A 55 21.38 -36.52 3.65
CA ASN A 55 22.27 -37.41 4.41
C ASN A 55 22.40 -36.96 5.87
N THR A 56 21.77 -37.67 6.80
CA THR A 56 21.73 -37.33 8.24
C THR A 56 22.79 -38.05 9.08
N SER A 57 23.63 -38.88 8.46
CA SER A 57 24.54 -39.79 9.17
C SER A 57 25.82 -39.13 9.70
N SER A 58 26.17 -37.94 9.20
CA SER A 58 27.34 -37.18 9.65
C SER A 58 27.06 -35.68 9.68
N TYR A 59 27.77 -34.95 10.53
CA TYR A 59 27.66 -33.48 10.61
C TYR A 59 27.97 -32.82 9.25
N SER A 60 28.96 -33.31 8.52
CA SER A 60 29.28 -32.85 7.15
C SER A 60 28.11 -33.11 6.19
N GLY A 61 27.54 -34.32 6.21
CA GLY A 61 26.39 -34.66 5.36
C GLY A 61 25.14 -33.81 5.66
N MET A 62 24.92 -33.47 6.93
CA MET A 62 23.83 -32.57 7.33
C MET A 62 24.08 -31.14 6.85
N MET A 63 25.33 -30.67 6.87
CA MET A 63 25.71 -29.35 6.38
C MET A 63 25.54 -29.25 4.85
N ASP A 64 26.00 -30.25 4.10
CA ASP A 64 25.85 -30.30 2.64
C ASP A 64 24.37 -30.39 2.22
N ALA A 65 23.57 -31.17 2.94
CA ALA A 65 22.11 -31.22 2.76
C ALA A 65 21.46 -29.86 3.05
N ALA A 66 21.87 -29.17 4.12
CA ALA A 66 21.34 -27.85 4.45
C ALA A 66 21.69 -26.79 3.39
N ILE A 67 22.92 -26.82 2.85
CA ILE A 67 23.37 -25.90 1.79
C ILE A 67 22.58 -26.14 0.50
N SER A 68 22.45 -27.40 0.06
CA SER A 68 21.70 -27.75 -1.15
C SER A 68 20.21 -27.40 -1.05
N ILE A 69 19.57 -27.66 0.10
CA ILE A 69 18.18 -27.26 0.36
C ILE A 69 18.05 -25.74 0.25
N ARG A 70 18.97 -24.98 0.85
CA ARG A 70 18.94 -23.52 0.81
C ARG A 70 19.09 -22.98 -0.62
N GLN A 71 19.98 -23.58 -1.41
CA GLN A 71 20.18 -23.22 -2.81
C GLN A 71 18.91 -23.49 -3.64
N GLN A 72 18.27 -24.64 -3.45
CA GLN A 72 17.01 -24.98 -4.11
C GLN A 72 15.86 -24.05 -3.69
N GLN A 73 15.76 -23.72 -2.40
CA GLN A 73 14.79 -22.73 -1.92
C GLN A 73 14.99 -21.34 -2.54
N GLN A 74 16.24 -20.92 -2.74
CA GLN A 74 16.54 -19.65 -3.40
C GLN A 74 16.07 -19.66 -4.87
N LEU A 75 16.39 -20.70 -5.62
CA LEU A 75 15.97 -20.84 -7.02
C LEU A 75 14.44 -20.86 -7.16
N LEU A 76 13.75 -21.60 -6.28
CA LEU A 76 12.29 -21.61 -6.23
C LEU A 76 11.72 -20.21 -5.95
N SER A 77 12.30 -19.48 -5.00
CA SER A 77 11.87 -18.11 -4.70
C SER A 77 12.07 -17.17 -5.88
N GLU A 78 13.18 -17.30 -6.63
CA GLU A 78 13.44 -16.48 -7.81
C GLU A 78 12.43 -16.76 -8.93
N ARG A 79 12.10 -18.03 -9.18
CA ARG A 79 11.08 -18.40 -10.17
C ARG A 79 9.68 -18.01 -9.76
N GLU A 80 9.34 -18.17 -8.48
CA GLU A 80 8.07 -17.71 -7.93
C GLU A 80 7.91 -16.19 -8.14
N ASN A 81 8.95 -15.42 -7.80
CA ASN A 81 8.93 -13.97 -8.01
C ASN A 81 8.77 -13.62 -9.51
N SER A 82 9.51 -14.30 -10.39
CA SER A 82 9.40 -14.09 -11.84
C SER A 82 7.98 -14.37 -12.36
N TRP A 83 7.37 -15.49 -11.93
CA TRP A 83 6.00 -15.84 -12.29
C TRP A 83 4.99 -14.83 -11.75
N GLN A 84 5.12 -14.42 -10.49
CA GLN A 84 4.27 -13.39 -9.88
C GLN A 84 4.37 -12.06 -10.65
N HIS A 85 5.57 -11.64 -11.06
CA HIS A 85 5.76 -10.43 -11.86
C HIS A 85 5.14 -10.53 -13.25
N ALA A 86 5.33 -11.65 -13.95
CA ALA A 86 4.73 -11.87 -15.27
C ALA A 86 3.19 -11.85 -15.20
N ASN A 87 2.61 -12.56 -14.23
CA ASN A 87 1.17 -12.61 -14.04
C ASN A 87 0.60 -11.24 -13.63
N LYS A 88 1.27 -10.50 -12.74
CA LYS A 88 0.86 -9.14 -12.36
C LYS A 88 0.84 -8.21 -13.58
N ARG A 89 1.85 -8.29 -14.46
CA ARG A 89 1.91 -7.50 -15.69
C ARG A 89 0.74 -7.85 -16.63
N LEU A 90 0.46 -9.13 -16.81
CA LEU A 90 -0.68 -9.60 -17.60
C LEU A 90 -2.02 -9.08 -17.06
N THR A 91 -2.26 -9.22 -15.75
CA THR A 91 -3.47 -8.69 -15.11
C THR A 91 -3.59 -7.18 -15.33
N THR A 92 -2.48 -6.45 -15.18
CA THR A 92 -2.45 -4.99 -15.40
C THR A 92 -2.87 -4.63 -16.82
N PHE A 93 -2.35 -5.32 -17.84
CA PHE A 93 -2.73 -5.05 -19.23
C PHE A 93 -4.18 -5.45 -19.54
N LYS A 94 -4.69 -6.55 -18.96
CA LYS A 94 -6.11 -6.95 -19.11
C LYS A 94 -7.06 -5.91 -18.53
N GLU A 95 -6.74 -5.32 -17.38
CA GLU A 95 -7.52 -4.22 -16.80
C GLU A 95 -7.36 -2.93 -17.60
N MET A 96 -6.15 -2.62 -18.07
CA MET A 96 -5.88 -1.48 -18.94
C MET A 96 -6.68 -1.54 -20.25
N LYS A 97 -6.87 -2.73 -20.85
CA LYS A 97 -7.71 -2.90 -22.04
C LYS A 97 -9.14 -2.40 -21.82
N LYS A 98 -9.69 -2.60 -20.62
CA LYS A 98 -11.05 -2.13 -20.30
C LYS A 98 -11.08 -0.62 -20.12
N ARG A 99 -10.07 -0.06 -19.44
CA ARG A 99 -10.01 1.35 -19.01
C ARG A 99 -8.56 1.86 -19.06
N PRO A 100 -8.04 2.22 -20.25
CA PRO A 100 -6.62 2.50 -20.42
C PRO A 100 -6.19 3.80 -19.73
N TYR A 101 -6.95 4.86 -19.94
CA TYR A 101 -6.73 6.17 -19.34
C TYR A 101 -8.07 6.82 -18.97
N PHE A 102 -8.04 7.80 -18.08
CA PHE A 102 -9.23 8.54 -17.65
C PHE A 102 -9.08 10.06 -17.80
N ALA A 103 -7.86 10.54 -18.06
CA ALA A 103 -7.60 11.95 -18.27
C ALA A 103 -6.55 12.19 -19.34
N ARG A 104 -6.57 13.38 -19.93
CA ARG A 104 -5.54 13.95 -20.80
C ARG A 104 -5.24 15.36 -20.33
N ILE A 105 -3.97 15.74 -20.38
CA ILE A 105 -3.57 17.14 -20.28
C ILE A 105 -2.70 17.53 -21.47
N ASP A 106 -2.90 18.76 -21.94
CA ASP A 106 -1.98 19.41 -22.87
C ASP A 106 -1.29 20.56 -22.15
N PHE A 107 0.04 20.61 -22.19
CA PHE A 107 0.81 21.63 -21.51
C PHE A 107 2.02 22.05 -22.32
N HIS A 108 2.58 23.20 -21.98
CA HIS A 108 3.82 23.70 -22.54
C HIS A 108 4.87 23.81 -21.44
N GLU A 109 5.99 23.11 -21.62
CA GLU A 109 7.13 23.21 -20.71
C GLU A 109 8.05 24.36 -21.11
N LYS A 110 8.51 25.13 -20.12
CA LYS A 110 9.38 26.28 -20.38
C LYS A 110 10.71 25.82 -20.96
N GLY A 111 10.97 26.21 -22.21
CA GLY A 111 12.19 25.87 -22.93
C GLY A 111 11.98 24.86 -24.07
N GLU A 112 10.80 24.24 -24.12
CA GLU A 112 10.44 23.33 -25.21
C GLU A 112 9.82 24.06 -26.40
N LYS A 113 9.97 23.46 -27.59
CA LYS A 113 9.49 24.06 -28.85
C LYS A 113 8.02 23.77 -29.14
N LYS A 114 7.45 22.75 -28.52
CA LYS A 114 6.11 22.24 -28.81
C LYS A 114 5.35 21.99 -27.53
N ASP A 115 4.03 22.02 -27.66
CA ASP A 115 3.15 21.55 -26.61
C ASP A 115 3.22 20.03 -26.54
N GLU A 116 3.12 19.51 -25.32
CA GLU A 116 3.08 18.10 -25.04
C GLU A 116 1.68 17.67 -24.64
N THR A 117 1.30 16.48 -25.08
CA THR A 117 0.05 15.82 -24.70
C THR A 117 0.38 14.55 -23.95
N ILE A 118 -0.19 14.40 -22.76
CA ILE A 118 -0.07 13.16 -21.98
C ILE A 118 -1.45 12.64 -21.59
N TYR A 119 -1.59 11.32 -21.66
CA TYR A 119 -2.75 10.59 -21.16
C TYR A 119 -2.41 9.96 -19.82
N ILE A 120 -3.35 10.02 -18.87
CA ILE A 120 -3.16 9.56 -17.49
C ILE A 120 -4.10 8.40 -17.21
N GLY A 121 -3.53 7.29 -16.75
CA GLY A 121 -4.22 6.05 -16.44
C GLY A 121 -3.79 5.43 -15.11
N LEU A 122 -4.28 4.22 -14.85
CA LEU A 122 -4.00 3.48 -13.61
C LEU A 122 -2.56 2.94 -13.57
N ALA A 123 -1.98 2.67 -14.72
CA ALA A 123 -0.61 2.18 -14.87
C ALA A 123 0.03 2.78 -16.12
N SER A 124 1.36 2.88 -16.12
CA SER A 124 2.10 3.32 -17.30
C SER A 124 2.00 2.29 -18.43
N PHE A 125 1.89 2.80 -19.66
CA PHE A 125 1.99 2.00 -20.88
C PHE A 125 2.91 2.69 -21.87
N SER A 126 3.91 1.95 -22.35
CA SER A 126 4.86 2.39 -23.36
C SER A 126 4.90 1.41 -24.52
N ASP A 127 4.91 1.95 -25.73
CA ASP A 127 5.04 1.17 -26.96
C ASP A 127 6.52 0.90 -27.28
N THR A 128 7.35 1.92 -27.10
CA THR A 128 8.81 1.83 -27.21
C THR A 128 9.47 2.39 -25.94
N ALA A 129 10.77 2.16 -25.77
CA ALA A 129 11.50 2.48 -24.54
C ALA A 129 11.32 3.94 -24.10
N ASP A 130 11.24 4.88 -25.05
CA ASP A 130 11.18 6.32 -24.79
C ASP A 130 9.82 6.94 -25.14
N HIS A 131 8.79 6.12 -25.39
CA HIS A 131 7.46 6.61 -25.78
C HIS A 131 6.36 6.05 -24.88
N PHE A 132 6.02 6.81 -23.85
CA PHE A 132 4.86 6.55 -22.99
C PHE A 132 3.58 7.03 -23.65
N LEU A 133 2.68 6.09 -23.95
CA LEU A 133 1.33 6.39 -24.40
C LEU A 133 0.41 6.72 -23.23
N ILE A 134 0.64 6.10 -22.08
CA ILE A 134 -0.13 6.31 -20.85
C ILE A 134 0.83 6.50 -19.70
N TYR A 135 0.65 7.59 -18.97
CA TYR A 135 1.33 7.88 -17.72
C TYR A 135 0.54 7.36 -16.54
N ASP A 136 1.24 6.84 -15.55
CA ASP A 136 0.64 6.39 -14.29
C ASP A 136 0.21 7.61 -13.48
N TRP A 137 -1.00 7.62 -12.93
CA TRP A 137 -1.51 8.71 -12.10
C TRP A 137 -0.60 9.08 -10.91
N ARG A 138 0.25 8.15 -10.46
CA ARG A 138 1.22 8.35 -9.36
C ARG A 138 2.50 9.03 -9.81
N ALA A 139 2.75 9.11 -11.11
CA ALA A 139 3.90 9.81 -11.66
C ALA A 139 3.88 11.29 -11.22
N PRO A 140 5.05 11.92 -11.06
CA PRO A 140 5.12 13.31 -10.64
C PRO A 140 4.42 14.27 -11.62
N ILE A 141 4.57 14.06 -12.94
CA ILE A 141 3.92 14.87 -13.97
C ILE A 141 2.39 14.83 -13.88
N SER A 142 1.80 13.71 -13.46
CA SER A 142 0.35 13.57 -13.31
C SER A 142 -0.23 14.45 -12.19
N SER A 143 0.62 15.00 -11.31
CA SER A 143 0.16 15.98 -10.31
C SER A 143 -0.37 17.27 -10.94
N VAL A 144 0.12 17.65 -12.13
CA VAL A 144 -0.35 18.84 -12.88
C VAL A 144 -1.86 18.78 -13.14
N TYR A 145 -2.38 17.59 -13.44
CA TYR A 145 -3.82 17.37 -13.62
C TYR A 145 -4.63 17.65 -12.34
N TYR A 146 -4.09 17.35 -11.16
CA TYR A 146 -4.80 17.47 -9.88
C TYR A 146 -4.55 18.80 -9.14
N ASP A 147 -3.36 19.41 -9.32
CA ASP A 147 -2.92 20.57 -8.55
C ASP A 147 -3.32 21.91 -9.18
N GLY A 148 -3.26 22.00 -10.51
CA GLY A 148 -3.39 23.26 -11.23
C GLY A 148 -4.83 23.71 -11.47
N LYS A 149 -5.05 25.03 -11.51
CA LYS A 149 -6.03 25.60 -12.46
C LYS A 149 -5.36 25.67 -13.85
N MET A 150 -6.08 25.96 -14.91
CA MET A 150 -5.44 26.28 -16.21
C MET A 150 -4.40 27.40 -16.04
N GLY A 151 -3.34 27.37 -16.86
CA GLY A 151 -2.21 28.31 -16.79
C GLY A 151 -0.98 27.71 -16.10
N ASP A 152 -0.16 28.56 -15.46
CA ASP A 152 1.10 28.13 -14.82
C ASP A 152 0.84 27.17 -13.63
N VAL A 153 1.40 25.97 -13.71
CA VAL A 153 1.35 24.92 -12.67
C VAL A 153 2.76 24.47 -12.35
N GLU A 154 3.06 24.39 -11.05
CA GLU A 154 4.30 23.82 -10.56
C GLU A 154 4.10 22.35 -10.13
N TYR A 155 5.07 21.49 -10.45
CA TYR A 155 5.10 20.12 -9.95
C TYR A 155 6.52 19.71 -9.55
N ALA A 156 6.61 18.81 -8.57
CA ALA A 156 7.89 18.32 -8.08
C ALA A 156 8.44 17.21 -8.97
N THR A 157 9.72 17.29 -9.37
CA THR A 157 10.47 16.23 -10.03
C THR A 157 11.68 15.82 -9.18
N PRO A 158 12.33 14.68 -9.46
CA PRO A 158 13.59 14.32 -8.80
C PRO A 158 14.68 15.40 -8.92
N ASP A 159 14.68 16.17 -10.01
CA ASP A 159 15.67 17.21 -10.29
C ASP A 159 15.26 18.61 -9.78
N GLY A 160 14.09 18.72 -9.14
CA GLY A 160 13.57 19.98 -8.60
C GLY A 160 12.13 20.28 -9.04
N THR A 161 11.61 21.42 -8.60
CA THR A 161 10.29 21.88 -9.05
C THR A 161 10.38 22.35 -10.50
N GLN A 162 9.46 21.88 -11.34
CA GLN A 162 9.29 22.32 -12.72
C GLN A 162 7.99 23.12 -12.86
N THR A 163 7.95 24.03 -13.84
CA THR A 163 6.77 24.85 -14.13
C THR A 163 6.31 24.62 -15.56
N VAL A 164 5.03 24.31 -15.73
CA VAL A 164 4.38 24.11 -17.04
C VAL A 164 3.17 25.02 -17.18
N ASP A 165 2.92 25.49 -18.40
CA ASP A 165 1.68 26.20 -18.76
C ASP A 165 0.64 25.18 -19.25
N LEU A 166 -0.35 24.90 -18.40
CA LEU A 166 -1.40 23.94 -18.66
C LEU A 166 -2.50 24.55 -19.54
N LYS A 167 -2.65 24.01 -20.75
CA LYS A 167 -3.57 24.52 -21.78
C LYS A 167 -4.88 23.76 -21.85
N LEU A 168 -4.86 22.47 -21.55
CA LEU A 168 -6.04 21.61 -21.61
C LEU A 168 -6.06 20.63 -20.44
N LYS A 169 -7.25 20.44 -19.86
CA LYS A 169 -7.60 19.24 -19.10
C LYS A 169 -8.83 18.62 -19.70
N ARG A 170 -8.71 17.34 -20.02
CA ARG A 170 -9.77 16.53 -20.58
C ARG A 170 -9.97 15.30 -19.74
N GLN A 171 -11.22 14.97 -19.46
CA GLN A 171 -11.61 13.78 -18.73
C GLN A 171 -12.39 12.84 -19.64
N PHE A 172 -12.13 11.55 -19.49
CA PHE A 172 -12.73 10.48 -20.26
C PHE A 172 -13.54 9.55 -19.37
N THR A 173 -14.65 9.05 -19.92
CA THR A 173 -15.28 7.84 -19.42
C THR A 173 -15.10 6.77 -20.48
N ILE A 174 -14.30 5.75 -20.17
CA ILE A 174 -14.08 4.58 -21.02
C ILE A 174 -14.56 3.35 -20.25
N GLU A 175 -15.35 2.53 -20.93
CA GLU A 175 -15.89 1.27 -20.41
C GLU A 175 -15.72 0.18 -21.47
N ASP A 176 -15.11 -0.94 -21.07
CA ASP A 176 -14.81 -2.08 -21.95
C ASP A 176 -14.18 -1.68 -23.29
N GLY A 177 -13.22 -0.75 -23.24
CA GLY A 177 -12.50 -0.26 -24.42
C GLY A 177 -13.32 0.70 -25.30
N LYS A 178 -14.49 1.18 -24.84
CA LYS A 178 -15.33 2.11 -25.61
C LYS A 178 -15.38 3.47 -24.96
N LEU A 179 -15.19 4.51 -25.78
CA LEU A 179 -15.32 5.89 -25.37
C LEU A 179 -16.80 6.24 -25.14
N ILE A 180 -17.20 6.39 -23.88
CA ILE A 180 -18.58 6.73 -23.50
C ILE A 180 -18.78 8.24 -23.51
N SER A 181 -17.82 8.99 -22.96
CA SER A 181 -17.92 10.45 -22.93
C SER A 181 -16.57 11.14 -22.73
N VAL A 182 -16.50 12.39 -23.18
CA VAL A 182 -15.32 13.26 -23.11
C VAL A 182 -15.75 14.64 -22.68
N TYR A 183 -15.03 15.24 -21.72
CA TYR A 183 -15.30 16.57 -21.22
C TYR A 183 -14.02 17.36 -21.00
N ASP A 184 -13.99 18.61 -21.46
CA ASP A 184 -12.94 19.56 -21.09
C ASP A 184 -13.34 20.27 -19.79
N THR A 185 -12.38 20.46 -18.88
CA THR A 185 -12.65 20.95 -17.53
C THR A 185 -11.64 22.01 -17.07
N ASP A 186 -12.13 23.17 -16.65
CA ASP A 186 -11.28 24.26 -16.14
C ASP A 186 -10.96 24.12 -14.63
N GLU A 187 -11.76 23.32 -13.91
CA GLU A 187 -11.53 22.90 -12.52
C GLU A 187 -11.73 21.38 -12.38
N THR A 188 -11.16 20.73 -11.37
CA THR A 188 -11.48 19.32 -11.05
C THR A 188 -12.91 19.22 -10.54
N ILE A 189 -13.90 19.11 -11.44
CA ILE A 189 -15.32 19.01 -11.07
C ILE A 189 -15.63 17.58 -10.63
N GLY A 190 -15.36 17.28 -9.35
CA GLY A 190 -15.82 16.04 -8.71
C GLY A 190 -17.35 15.97 -8.54
N ASP A 191 -18.03 17.11 -8.51
CA ASP A 191 -19.41 17.20 -8.02
C ASP A 191 -20.48 16.85 -9.09
N GLN A 192 -20.27 17.18 -10.37
CA GLN A 192 -21.29 16.93 -11.40
C GLN A 192 -21.36 15.47 -11.87
N MET A 193 -20.24 14.74 -11.83
CA MET A 193 -20.25 13.30 -12.09
C MET A 193 -20.85 12.49 -10.93
N LEU A 194 -20.76 13.02 -9.71
CA LEU A 194 -21.52 12.55 -8.54
C LEU A 194 -23.01 12.80 -8.74
N LEU A 195 -23.40 13.98 -9.23
CA LEU A 195 -24.79 14.32 -9.56
C LEU A 195 -25.36 13.46 -10.70
N ASN A 196 -24.58 13.15 -11.75
CA ASN A 196 -25.01 12.24 -12.81
C ASN A 196 -25.09 10.78 -12.33
N ALA A 197 -24.24 10.36 -11.37
CA ALA A 197 -24.32 9.04 -10.75
C ALA A 197 -25.51 8.90 -9.77
N LEU A 198 -25.98 10.00 -9.17
CA LEU A 198 -27.18 10.04 -8.35
C LEU A 198 -28.47 9.92 -9.17
N GLY A 199 -28.44 10.23 -10.47
CA GLY A 199 -29.57 10.11 -11.39
C GLY A 199 -29.77 8.71 -11.99
N SER A 200 -28.75 7.85 -11.97
CA SER A 200 -28.79 6.49 -12.53
C SER A 200 -28.84 5.44 -11.41
N GLN A 201 -30.03 4.93 -11.10
CA GLN A 201 -30.18 3.71 -10.31
C GLN A 201 -29.62 2.51 -11.08
N SER A 202 -28.37 2.13 -10.86
CA SER A 202 -27.85 0.75 -10.89
C SER A 202 -26.31 0.75 -10.92
N ASP A 203 -25.73 -0.10 -10.07
CA ASP A 203 -24.31 -0.45 -9.94
C ASP A 203 -23.32 0.66 -9.55
N VAL A 204 -23.12 0.77 -8.23
CA VAL A 204 -21.99 1.44 -7.55
C VAL A 204 -20.64 0.73 -7.84
N LYS A 205 -20.56 -0.15 -8.84
CA LYS A 205 -19.29 -0.72 -9.31
C LYS A 205 -18.50 0.33 -10.08
N MET A 206 -17.72 1.08 -9.29
CA MET A 206 -16.42 1.67 -9.63
C MET A 206 -16.38 2.66 -10.82
N LYS A 207 -16.83 3.89 -10.58
CA LYS A 207 -16.02 5.02 -11.09
C LYS A 207 -14.65 4.92 -10.40
N SER A 208 -13.57 4.94 -11.18
CA SER A 208 -12.22 4.84 -10.61
C SER A 208 -12.02 5.95 -9.59
N ILE A 209 -11.74 5.61 -8.33
CA ILE A 209 -11.56 6.61 -7.26
C ILE A 209 -10.44 7.60 -7.58
N VAL A 210 -9.52 7.23 -8.48
CA VAL A 210 -8.37 8.02 -8.92
C VAL A 210 -8.77 9.19 -9.83
N SER A 211 -9.82 9.01 -10.66
CA SER A 211 -10.26 10.07 -11.56
C SER A 211 -10.98 11.21 -10.84
N THR A 212 -11.42 10.97 -9.61
CA THR A 212 -12.14 11.93 -8.76
C THR A 212 -11.27 12.56 -7.67
N ILE A 213 -9.95 12.33 -7.69
CA ILE A 213 -9.03 12.93 -6.72
C ILE A 213 -9.14 14.46 -6.80
N GLN A 214 -9.50 15.06 -5.67
CA GLN A 214 -9.59 16.50 -5.53
C GLN A 214 -8.22 17.08 -5.16
N ARG A 215 -7.98 18.36 -5.46
CA ARG A 215 -6.74 19.07 -5.12
C ARG A 215 -6.32 18.91 -3.66
N GLU A 216 -7.25 19.07 -2.72
CA GLU A 216 -6.93 18.93 -1.29
C GLU A 216 -6.59 17.48 -0.90
N GLN A 217 -7.20 16.49 -1.58
CA GLN A 217 -6.82 15.08 -1.43
C GLN A 217 -5.44 14.82 -2.03
N ASN A 218 -5.12 15.42 -3.18
CA ASN A 218 -3.80 15.26 -3.82
C ASN A 218 -2.66 15.75 -2.90
N LYS A 219 -2.86 16.87 -2.19
CA LYS A 219 -1.93 17.33 -1.14
C LYS A 219 -1.71 16.28 -0.05
N ILE A 220 -2.78 15.65 0.43
CA ILE A 220 -2.71 14.58 1.44
C ILE A 220 -2.00 13.35 0.87
N ILE A 221 -2.31 12.96 -0.36
CA ILE A 221 -1.75 11.77 -1.03
C ILE A 221 -0.25 11.94 -1.26
N ARG A 222 0.17 13.09 -1.78
CA ARG A 222 1.56 13.34 -2.22
C ARG A 222 2.48 13.93 -1.14
N ASN A 223 1.97 14.26 0.04
CA ASN A 223 2.82 14.77 1.12
C ASN A 223 3.85 13.71 1.54
N THR A 224 5.12 13.95 1.22
CA THR A 224 6.26 13.10 1.61
C THR A 224 7.21 13.81 2.57
N ALA A 225 6.97 15.10 2.85
CA ALA A 225 7.81 15.90 3.74
C ALA A 225 7.49 15.69 5.23
N ALA A 226 6.26 15.30 5.56
CA ALA A 226 5.84 15.08 6.94
C ALA A 226 5.99 13.60 7.34
N ASP A 227 6.74 13.35 8.43
CA ASP A 227 6.85 12.01 9.04
C ASP A 227 5.51 11.53 9.63
N LEU A 228 4.71 12.46 10.16
CA LEU A 228 3.41 12.19 10.75
C LEU A 228 2.35 13.12 10.15
N LEU A 229 1.28 12.52 9.61
CA LEU A 229 0.19 13.24 8.96
C LEU A 229 -1.14 12.91 9.63
N PHE A 230 -1.81 13.94 10.16
CA PHE A 230 -3.18 13.83 10.69
C PHE A 230 -4.18 14.34 9.66
N VAL A 231 -5.17 13.52 9.34
CA VAL A 231 -6.22 13.87 8.37
C VAL A 231 -7.56 13.99 9.09
N GLN A 232 -8.08 15.21 9.17
CA GLN A 232 -9.39 15.51 9.75
C GLN A 232 -10.34 15.99 8.66
N GLY A 233 -11.59 15.52 8.71
CA GLY A 233 -12.63 15.94 7.77
C GLY A 233 -14.00 15.41 8.17
N ALA A 234 -15.06 16.08 7.70
CA ALA A 234 -16.45 15.68 7.97
C ALA A 234 -16.78 14.27 7.46
N ALA A 235 -17.86 13.65 7.94
CA ALA A 235 -18.34 12.40 7.35
C ALA A 235 -18.58 12.57 5.84
N GLY A 236 -18.25 11.55 5.03
CA GLY A 236 -18.41 11.61 3.57
C GLY A 236 -17.31 12.35 2.80
N SER A 237 -16.35 13.02 3.44
CA SER A 237 -15.25 13.77 2.78
C SER A 237 -14.21 12.91 2.01
N GLY A 238 -14.45 11.62 1.81
CA GLY A 238 -13.53 10.75 1.05
C GLY A 238 -12.21 10.40 1.75
N LYS A 239 -12.08 10.58 3.08
CA LYS A 239 -10.86 10.27 3.85
C LYS A 239 -10.32 8.86 3.60
N THR A 240 -11.20 7.87 3.57
CA THR A 240 -10.82 6.48 3.31
C THR A 240 -10.18 6.33 1.94
N ALA A 241 -10.81 6.87 0.90
CA ALA A 241 -10.28 6.83 -0.46
C ALA A 241 -8.91 7.55 -0.53
N ALA A 242 -8.80 8.73 0.07
CA ALA A 242 -7.55 9.49 0.13
C ALA A 242 -6.42 8.71 0.83
N ILE A 243 -6.71 7.96 1.90
CA ILE A 243 -5.73 7.12 2.59
C ILE A 243 -5.29 5.96 1.70
N LEU A 244 -6.21 5.27 1.03
CA LEU A 244 -5.87 4.15 0.13
C LEU A 244 -5.03 4.62 -1.06
N GLN A 245 -5.41 5.75 -1.65
CA GLN A 245 -4.63 6.40 -2.71
C GLN A 245 -3.25 6.83 -2.21
N ARG A 246 -3.15 7.36 -0.98
CA ARG A 246 -1.87 7.69 -0.36
C ARG A 246 -0.98 6.44 -0.23
N VAL A 247 -1.52 5.31 0.23
CA VAL A 247 -0.73 4.07 0.32
C VAL A 247 -0.26 3.63 -1.07
N ALA A 248 -1.15 3.63 -2.07
CA ALA A 248 -0.77 3.28 -3.43
C ALA A 248 0.32 4.21 -4.02
N PHE A 249 0.23 5.50 -3.73
CA PHE A 249 1.25 6.48 -4.11
C PHE A 249 2.59 6.22 -3.41
N LEU A 250 2.60 5.96 -2.10
CA LEU A 250 3.83 5.69 -1.35
C LEU A 250 4.51 4.39 -1.83
N LEU A 251 3.74 3.34 -2.10
CA LEU A 251 4.24 2.08 -2.66
C LEU A 251 4.87 2.27 -4.05
N TYR A 252 4.29 3.14 -4.88
CA TYR A 252 4.88 3.51 -6.17
C TYR A 252 6.15 4.34 -6.00
N ARG A 253 6.08 5.43 -5.22
CA ARG A 253 7.17 6.40 -5.04
C ARG A 253 8.42 5.78 -4.43
N TYR A 254 8.23 4.80 -3.53
CA TYR A 254 9.30 4.09 -2.84
C TYR A 254 9.44 2.64 -3.31
N ARG A 255 8.98 2.32 -4.53
CA ARG A 255 9.15 0.98 -5.12
C ARG A 255 10.63 0.57 -5.08
N GLY A 256 10.89 -0.64 -4.59
CA GLY A 256 12.23 -1.16 -4.35
C GLY A 256 12.70 -1.01 -2.89
N ASN A 257 12.19 -0.02 -2.16
CA ASN A 257 12.51 0.22 -0.75
C ASN A 257 11.32 -0.04 0.20
N LEU A 258 10.09 0.09 -0.31
CA LEU A 258 8.85 -0.18 0.41
C LEU A 258 8.02 -1.23 -0.35
N ASN A 259 7.54 -2.24 0.36
CA ASN A 259 6.62 -3.24 -0.15
C ASN A 259 5.27 -3.19 0.61
N ALA A 260 4.23 -3.74 0.00
CA ALA A 260 2.88 -3.74 0.60
C ALA A 260 2.85 -4.48 1.95
N GLY A 261 3.68 -5.51 2.13
CA GLY A 261 3.81 -6.24 3.39
C GLY A 261 4.43 -5.44 4.55
N GLN A 262 5.09 -4.32 4.27
CA GLN A 262 5.63 -3.40 5.28
C GLN A 262 4.63 -2.33 5.70
N VAL A 263 3.48 -2.23 5.03
CA VAL A 263 2.42 -1.29 5.38
C VAL A 263 1.36 -2.02 6.20
N ILE A 264 0.95 -1.43 7.33
CA ILE A 264 -0.12 -1.95 8.18
C ILE A 264 -1.27 -0.94 8.23
N MET A 265 -2.48 -1.41 7.94
CA MET A 265 -3.71 -0.65 8.12
C MET A 265 -4.53 -1.23 9.27
N PHE A 266 -4.83 -0.39 10.27
CA PHE A 266 -5.79 -0.72 11.30
C PHE A 266 -7.20 -0.29 10.88
N SER A 267 -8.05 -1.26 10.63
CA SER A 267 -9.45 -1.04 10.25
C SER A 267 -10.38 -1.02 11.47
N PRO A 268 -11.55 -0.38 11.36
CA PRO A 268 -12.54 -0.37 12.43
C PRO A 268 -13.27 -1.72 12.58
N ASN A 269 -13.45 -2.47 11.50
CA ASN A 269 -14.17 -3.75 11.48
C ASN A 269 -13.76 -4.62 10.28
N GLN A 270 -14.26 -5.87 10.25
CA GLN A 270 -13.91 -6.83 9.20
C GLN A 270 -14.50 -6.46 7.82
N LEU A 271 -15.74 -5.94 7.75
CA LEU A 271 -16.34 -5.52 6.47
C LEU A 271 -15.49 -4.45 5.78
N PHE A 272 -14.84 -3.59 6.56
CA PHE A 272 -13.92 -2.60 6.04
C PHE A 272 -12.62 -3.21 5.52
N ASN A 273 -12.10 -4.29 6.14
CA ASN A 273 -10.98 -5.05 5.57
C ASN A 273 -11.37 -5.58 4.18
N ASP A 274 -12.52 -6.22 4.08
CA ASP A 274 -12.98 -6.85 2.83
C ASP A 274 -13.15 -5.80 1.71
N TYR A 275 -13.57 -4.58 2.04
CA TYR A 275 -13.60 -3.45 1.11
C TYR A 275 -12.20 -3.04 0.64
N VAL A 276 -11.24 -2.87 1.56
CA VAL A 276 -9.87 -2.47 1.20
C VAL A 276 -9.16 -3.53 0.35
N ASP A 277 -9.45 -4.81 0.60
CA ASP A 277 -8.92 -5.95 -0.17
C ASP A 277 -9.29 -5.89 -1.66
N GLN A 278 -10.37 -5.19 -2.01
CA GLN A 278 -10.84 -5.02 -3.39
C GLN A 278 -10.28 -3.75 -4.04
N VAL A 279 -10.06 -2.68 -3.25
CA VAL A 279 -9.71 -1.35 -3.78
C VAL A 279 -8.24 -1.20 -4.14
N LEU A 280 -7.28 -1.69 -3.34
CA LEU A 280 -5.85 -1.55 -3.70
C LEU A 280 -5.48 -2.28 -5.01
N PRO A 281 -6.01 -3.49 -5.29
CA PRO A 281 -5.79 -4.14 -6.58
C PRO A 281 -6.30 -3.30 -7.76
N GLU A 282 -7.45 -2.64 -7.61
CA GLU A 282 -7.98 -1.71 -8.61
C GLU A 282 -7.07 -0.48 -8.83
N LEU A 283 -6.26 -0.12 -7.83
CA LEU A 283 -5.22 0.92 -7.93
C LEU A 283 -3.89 0.41 -8.51
N GLY A 284 -3.81 -0.86 -8.90
CA GLY A 284 -2.61 -1.50 -9.43
C GLY A 284 -1.58 -1.92 -8.37
N GLU A 285 -1.98 -1.95 -7.10
CA GLU A 285 -1.11 -2.32 -5.98
C GLU A 285 -1.51 -3.62 -5.29
N GLN A 286 -0.51 -4.26 -4.65
CA GLN A 286 -0.77 -5.45 -3.83
C GLN A 286 -1.44 -5.07 -2.51
N ASN A 287 -2.20 -5.99 -1.95
CA ASN A 287 -2.82 -5.78 -0.65
C ASN A 287 -1.77 -5.63 0.45
N MET A 288 -1.98 -4.65 1.30
CA MET A 288 -1.17 -4.43 2.49
C MET A 288 -1.63 -5.32 3.65
N ILE A 289 -0.86 -5.37 4.73
CA ILE A 289 -1.31 -6.05 5.94
C ILE A 289 -2.45 -5.22 6.54
N GLN A 290 -3.62 -5.82 6.66
CA GLN A 290 -4.80 -5.19 7.23
C GLN A 290 -5.40 -6.04 8.34
N MET A 291 -5.76 -5.40 9.44
CA MET A 291 -6.42 -6.07 10.56
C MET A 291 -7.10 -5.05 11.47
N THR A 292 -8.10 -5.50 12.19
CA THR A 292 -8.66 -4.73 13.31
C THR A 292 -7.66 -4.71 14.47
N TYR A 293 -7.74 -3.68 15.32
CA TYR A 293 -6.92 -3.63 16.53
C TYR A 293 -7.17 -4.85 17.44
N TYR A 294 -8.42 -5.34 17.50
CA TYR A 294 -8.77 -6.58 18.21
C TYR A 294 -8.00 -7.80 17.69
N GLN A 295 -8.00 -8.04 16.37
CA GLN A 295 -7.26 -9.14 15.75
C GLN A 295 -5.76 -9.05 16.04
N PHE A 296 -5.20 -7.85 15.95
CA PHE A 296 -3.79 -7.60 16.30
C PHE A 296 -3.48 -7.98 17.75
N THR A 297 -4.28 -7.49 18.70
CA THR A 297 -4.05 -7.75 20.13
C THR A 297 -4.22 -9.23 20.49
N ARG A 298 -5.25 -9.90 19.95
CA ARG A 298 -5.51 -11.33 20.19
C ARG A 298 -4.39 -12.20 19.64
N ARG A 299 -3.86 -11.87 18.45
CA ARG A 299 -2.71 -12.57 17.87
C ARG A 299 -1.43 -12.35 18.68
N ARG A 300 -1.23 -11.14 19.22
CA ARG A 300 -0.01 -10.80 19.97
C ARG A 300 0.00 -11.37 21.38
N ILE A 301 -1.17 -11.57 21.99
CA ILE A 301 -1.34 -12.03 23.38
C ILE A 301 -2.40 -13.14 23.44
N PRO A 302 -2.10 -14.35 22.95
CA PRO A 302 -3.10 -15.42 22.77
C PRO A 302 -3.66 -15.99 24.07
N ASN A 303 -2.97 -15.81 25.19
CA ASN A 303 -3.33 -16.38 26.50
C ASN A 303 -4.09 -15.39 27.40
N ILE A 304 -4.50 -14.25 26.86
CA ILE A 304 -5.35 -13.28 27.56
C ILE A 304 -6.64 -13.14 26.78
N ASP A 305 -7.76 -13.20 27.49
CA ASP A 305 -9.06 -12.92 26.87
C ASP A 305 -9.14 -11.43 26.54
N VAL A 306 -9.30 -11.13 25.26
CA VAL A 306 -9.36 -9.76 24.76
C VAL A 306 -10.81 -9.44 24.49
N GLU A 307 -11.33 -8.38 25.11
CA GLU A 307 -12.68 -7.90 24.83
C GLU A 307 -12.76 -7.33 23.40
N ASN A 308 -13.78 -7.73 22.65
CA ASN A 308 -14.09 -7.14 21.34
C ASN A 308 -14.92 -5.85 21.50
N LEU A 309 -15.14 -5.11 20.40
CA LEU A 309 -15.84 -3.84 20.43
C LEU A 309 -17.29 -3.96 20.93
N GLN A 310 -18.00 -5.01 20.52
CA GLN A 310 -19.37 -5.28 20.94
C GLN A 310 -19.46 -5.51 22.45
N GLN A 311 -18.59 -6.37 22.99
CA GLN A 311 -18.50 -6.63 24.44
C GLN A 311 -18.22 -5.37 25.23
N ARG A 312 -17.38 -4.46 24.71
CA ARG A 312 -17.12 -3.16 25.35
C ARG A 312 -18.33 -2.23 25.37
N PHE A 313 -19.15 -2.25 24.32
CA PHE A 313 -20.39 -1.46 24.25
C PHE A 313 -21.49 -2.02 25.15
N ASP A 314 -21.64 -3.35 25.19
CA ASP A 314 -22.69 -4.01 25.98
C ASP A 314 -22.38 -4.02 27.49
N LYS A 315 -21.14 -3.69 27.87
CA LYS A 315 -20.66 -3.67 29.25
C LYS A 315 -21.37 -2.59 30.07
N LYS A 316 -22.23 -3.02 31.00
CA LYS A 316 -22.83 -2.12 32.00
C LYS A 316 -21.83 -1.86 33.12
N LEU A 317 -21.22 -0.69 33.11
CA LEU A 317 -20.25 -0.25 34.12
C LEU A 317 -20.96 0.54 35.22
N THR A 318 -20.59 0.26 36.47
CA THR A 318 -20.85 1.15 37.61
C THR A 318 -20.09 2.47 37.44
N ASP A 319 -20.47 3.52 38.19
CA ASP A 319 -19.76 4.81 38.11
C ASP A 319 -18.29 4.72 38.54
N ALA A 320 -17.97 3.84 39.49
CA ALA A 320 -16.60 3.57 39.90
C ALA A 320 -15.78 2.93 38.78
N GLU A 321 -16.33 1.90 38.11
CA GLU A 321 -15.67 1.23 37.00
C GLU A 321 -15.50 2.16 35.80
N ARG A 322 -16.47 3.03 35.51
CA ARG A 322 -16.35 4.03 34.44
C ARG A 322 -15.18 4.99 34.68
N LYS A 323 -14.99 5.46 35.92
CA LYS A 323 -13.85 6.31 36.30
C LYS A 323 -12.52 5.56 36.14
N ILE A 324 -12.47 4.28 36.52
CA ILE A 324 -11.28 3.44 36.36
C ILE A 324 -10.93 3.26 34.87
N GLU A 325 -11.92 2.96 34.02
CA GLU A 325 -11.71 2.78 32.58
C GLU A 325 -11.25 4.09 31.90
N GLN A 326 -11.84 5.23 32.27
CA GLN A 326 -11.37 6.54 31.80
C GLN A 326 -9.94 6.83 32.25
N PHE A 327 -9.58 6.51 33.49
CA PHE A 327 -8.22 6.67 33.98
C PHE A 327 -7.23 5.77 33.21
N LYS A 328 -7.56 4.49 32.99
CA LYS A 328 -6.74 3.55 32.19
C LYS A 328 -6.50 4.04 30.76
N GLY A 329 -7.45 4.76 30.16
CA GLY A 329 -7.33 5.36 28.83
C GLY A 329 -6.56 6.69 28.78
N SER A 330 -6.12 7.22 29.92
CA SER A 330 -5.50 8.54 30.01
C SER A 330 -3.98 8.52 29.80
N LEU A 331 -3.43 9.68 29.40
CA LEU A 331 -1.99 9.89 29.34
C LEU A 331 -1.32 9.73 30.72
N GLN A 332 -2.03 10.00 31.81
CA GLN A 332 -1.52 9.84 33.17
C GLN A 332 -1.25 8.37 33.49
N PHE A 333 -2.17 7.48 33.12
CA PHE A 333 -1.98 6.04 33.30
C PHE A 333 -0.83 5.53 32.43
N PHE A 334 -0.71 5.99 31.18
CA PHE A 334 0.45 5.67 30.33
C PHE A 334 1.78 6.09 30.97
N LYS A 335 1.86 7.31 31.54
CA LYS A 335 3.05 7.78 32.26
C LYS A 335 3.33 6.94 33.51
N ALA A 336 2.29 6.58 34.27
CA ALA A 336 2.41 5.77 35.46
C ALA A 336 2.89 4.34 35.16
N THR A 337 2.31 3.67 34.15
CA THR A 337 2.73 2.33 33.72
C THR A 337 4.14 2.34 33.12
N THR A 338 4.52 3.40 32.41
CA THR A 338 5.90 3.58 31.92
C THR A 338 6.90 3.70 33.08
N LYS A 339 6.57 4.51 34.11
CA LYS A 339 7.39 4.63 35.31
C LYS A 339 7.50 3.29 36.06
N TYR A 340 6.40 2.56 36.15
CA TYR A 340 6.38 1.23 36.75
C TYR A 340 7.20 0.21 35.95
N ALA A 341 7.14 0.22 34.62
CA ALA A 341 7.96 -0.63 33.77
C ALA A 341 9.46 -0.34 33.94
N LYS A 342 9.86 0.94 34.04
CA LYS A 342 11.24 1.32 34.35
C LYS A 342 11.67 0.82 35.74
N TYR A 343 10.81 0.95 36.75
CA TYR A 343 11.06 0.42 38.08
C TYR A 343 11.27 -1.10 38.06
N LEU A 344 10.45 -1.85 37.30
CA LEU A 344 10.59 -3.29 37.14
C LEU A 344 11.97 -3.70 36.57
N GLY A 345 12.62 -2.85 35.77
CA GLY A 345 13.99 -3.08 35.33
C GLY A 345 15.02 -3.13 36.46
N THR A 346 14.72 -2.49 37.60
CA THR A 346 15.60 -2.43 38.78
C THR A 346 15.16 -3.35 39.91
N ALA A 347 13.85 -3.40 40.20
CA ALA A 347 13.30 -4.12 41.35
C ALA A 347 11.84 -4.50 41.12
N GLY A 348 11.37 -5.51 41.86
CA GLY A 348 9.94 -5.87 41.89
C GLY A 348 9.46 -6.81 40.78
N MET A 349 10.33 -7.31 39.89
CA MET A 349 9.98 -8.40 38.97
C MET A 349 9.53 -9.66 39.73
N ARG A 350 8.46 -10.28 39.23
CA ARG A 350 7.96 -11.55 39.74
C ARG A 350 8.35 -12.66 38.76
N PHE A 351 8.94 -13.73 39.30
CA PHE A 351 9.38 -14.88 38.53
C PHE A 351 8.49 -16.09 38.84
N ARG A 352 8.33 -16.97 37.85
CA ARG A 352 7.67 -18.26 37.99
C ARG A 352 8.71 -19.36 37.77
N ASN A 353 8.50 -20.52 38.39
CA ASN A 353 9.35 -21.68 38.15
C ASN A 353 9.19 -22.13 36.69
N ILE A 354 10.30 -22.52 36.06
CA ILE A 354 10.28 -23.26 34.80
C ILE A 354 10.24 -24.73 35.16
N MET A 355 9.16 -25.41 34.77
CA MET A 355 8.90 -26.81 35.10
C MET A 355 9.34 -27.71 33.94
N PHE A 356 9.96 -28.85 34.23
CA PHE A 356 10.26 -29.92 33.29
C PHE A 356 9.81 -31.24 33.91
N GLN A 357 8.93 -31.98 33.21
CA GLN A 357 8.34 -33.24 33.72
C GLN A 357 7.73 -33.12 35.13
N GLY A 358 7.09 -31.97 35.43
CA GLY A 358 6.46 -31.73 36.73
C GLY A 358 7.41 -31.33 37.87
N GLN A 359 8.72 -31.29 37.62
CA GLN A 359 9.74 -30.84 38.58
C GLN A 359 10.28 -29.44 38.18
N PRO A 360 10.64 -28.56 39.14
CA PRO A 360 11.20 -27.25 38.82
C PRO A 360 12.63 -27.39 38.27
N PHE A 361 12.78 -27.24 36.95
CA PHE A 361 14.08 -27.19 36.28
C PHE A 361 14.86 -25.92 36.63
N ALA A 362 14.15 -24.78 36.72
CA ALA A 362 14.68 -23.53 37.24
C ALA A 362 13.70 -22.89 38.22
N THR A 363 14.15 -22.67 39.45
CA THR A 363 13.33 -22.03 40.49
C THR A 363 13.25 -20.52 40.29
N LYS A 364 12.14 -19.92 40.72
CA LYS A 364 11.91 -18.48 40.68
C LYS A 364 13.02 -17.69 41.41
N GLU A 365 13.59 -18.23 42.49
CA GLU A 365 14.70 -17.63 43.24
C GLU A 365 15.99 -17.60 42.42
N LYS A 366 16.30 -18.71 41.74
CA LYS A 366 17.47 -18.83 40.88
C LYS A 366 17.37 -17.87 39.69
N LEU A 367 16.20 -17.85 39.03
CA LEU A 367 15.92 -16.92 37.92
C LEU A 367 16.00 -15.46 38.34
N LYS A 368 15.44 -15.11 39.51
CA LYS A 368 15.51 -13.76 40.07
C LYS A 368 16.96 -13.31 40.25
N THR A 369 17.77 -14.16 40.86
CA THR A 369 19.19 -13.85 41.14
C THR A 369 19.98 -13.70 39.84
N SER A 370 19.87 -14.65 38.91
CA SER A 370 20.59 -14.62 37.63
C SER A 370 20.21 -13.42 36.75
N ILE A 371 18.93 -13.07 36.66
CA ILE A 371 18.47 -11.95 35.81
C ILE A 371 18.85 -10.60 36.41
N ILE A 372 18.75 -10.43 37.74
CA ILE A 372 19.20 -9.20 38.40
C ILE A 372 20.72 -9.00 38.18
N HIS A 373 21.52 -10.07 38.29
CA HIS A 373 22.95 -10.00 38.01
C HIS A 373 23.28 -9.68 36.54
N LEU A 374 22.43 -10.07 35.59
CA LEU A 374 22.62 -9.76 34.16
C LEU A 374 22.23 -8.33 33.79
N ILE A 375 21.26 -7.74 34.50
CA ILE A 375 20.72 -6.41 34.19
C ILE A 375 21.58 -5.29 34.83
N LEU A 376 22.16 -5.53 36.00
CA LEU A 376 23.00 -4.54 36.71
C LEU A 376 24.17 -3.97 35.88
N PRO A 377 24.94 -4.78 35.11
CA PRO A 377 26.02 -4.27 34.25
C PRO A 377 25.51 -3.53 33.01
N ILE A 378 24.35 -3.93 32.46
CA ILE A 378 23.80 -3.37 31.22
C ILE A 378 23.27 -1.95 31.47
N ILE A 379 22.64 -1.72 32.63
CA ILE A 379 22.16 -0.39 33.03
C ILE A 379 23.32 0.61 33.18
N TRP A 380 24.44 0.16 33.78
CA TRP A 380 25.66 0.96 33.93
C TRP A 380 26.23 1.44 32.57
N VAL A 381 26.21 0.59 31.54
CA VAL A 381 26.72 0.93 30.20
C VAL A 381 25.78 1.90 29.46
N THR A 382 24.46 1.81 29.67
CA THR A 382 23.49 2.74 29.06
C THR A 382 23.47 4.12 29.72
N GLU A 383 23.60 4.21 31.06
CA GLU A 383 23.65 5.52 31.75
C GLU A 383 24.95 6.29 31.45
N LEU A 384 26.08 5.60 31.27
CA LEU A 384 27.33 6.23 30.83
C LEU A 384 27.27 6.79 29.40
N LYS A 385 26.42 6.24 28.52
CA LYS A 385 26.20 6.79 27.16
C LYS A 385 25.30 8.02 27.14
N GLU A 386 24.41 8.20 28.12
CA GLU A 386 23.61 9.43 28.24
C GLU A 386 24.37 10.58 28.93
N LEU A 387 25.37 10.27 29.77
CA LEU A 387 26.25 11.27 30.40
C LEU A 387 27.47 11.67 29.55
N GLY A 388 27.65 11.05 28.38
CA GLY A 388 28.83 11.16 27.52
C GLY A 388 28.55 11.68 26.12
N LYS A 389 27.71 12.69 25.96
CA LYS A 389 27.71 13.53 24.76
C LYS A 389 27.97 15.00 25.13
N PRO A 390 28.88 15.70 24.44
CA PRO A 390 28.84 17.16 24.43
C PRO A 390 27.54 17.67 23.81
#